data_AF-A0AAD9YGR1-F1
#
_entry.id   AF-A0AAD9YGR1-F1
#
_cell.length_a   1.000
_cell.length_b   1.000
_cell.length_c   1.000
_cell.angle_alpha   90.00
_cell.angle_beta   90.00
_cell.angle_gamma   90.00
#
_symmetry.space_group_name_H-M   'P 1'
#
loop_
_entity.id
_entity.type
_entity.pdbx_description
1 polymer ?
#
loop_
_entity_poly.entity_id
_entity_poly.type
_entity_poly.pdbx_seq_one_letter_code
_entity_poly.pdbx_strand_id
1 'polypeptide(L)'
;MSSSFSNKDPQAADPVPVDYYIRKQKPLPTDPAIRAYVETVLENGYVVIPNAFTEAEAKDAIAEIDRLHGKDPKGGMHAFDGFKTNRIFSLLGKTRAFDKFVLLSQILALNDYFLDEDYLLYIMETIVINPGEKNQVLHHDDSVTHLPRPRPPVTAATMIVLDDYTETNGATRIIPGSHLWGSDRIGAEHEAVPAVCPRGSVIYFLGTTWHSGGANRSQKPRYAATIQYCQPYIRPIENLMIGIDPRRALSGEIPKKIVDMMGYRSAIPFIGYADGMNPRKATQRMIRWLQGPVDREPPTFPSEKGDKEVHVISKL
;
A
#
# COMPACT_ATOMS: atom_id res chain seq x y z
N MET A 1 -63.63 -11.01 -3.11
CA MET A 1 -62.39 -11.79 -3.26
C MET A 1 -61.27 -11.00 -2.61
N SER A 2 -60.96 -11.31 -1.35
CA SER A 2 -59.95 -10.62 -0.54
C SER A 2 -58.55 -11.03 -1.00
N SER A 3 -57.77 -10.08 -1.50
CA SER A 3 -56.35 -10.27 -1.78
C SER A 3 -55.58 -10.46 -0.47
N SER A 4 -55.07 -11.67 -0.23
CA SER A 4 -54.17 -11.95 0.87
C SER A 4 -52.83 -11.26 0.62
N PHE A 5 -52.61 -10.13 1.29
CA PHE A 5 -51.27 -9.59 1.49
C PHE A 5 -50.49 -10.59 2.36
N SER A 6 -49.50 -11.23 1.76
CA SER A 6 -48.53 -12.09 2.45
C SER A 6 -47.78 -11.24 3.49
N ASN A 7 -47.96 -11.59 4.77
CA ASN A 7 -47.07 -11.20 5.86
C ASN A 7 -45.69 -11.80 5.57
N LYS A 8 -44.82 -11.08 4.86
CA LYS A 8 -43.39 -11.33 4.94
C LYS A 8 -42.90 -10.67 6.21
N ASP A 9 -42.36 -11.49 7.13
CA ASP A 9 -41.66 -11.02 8.32
C ASP A 9 -40.56 -10.03 7.89
N PRO A 10 -40.58 -8.76 8.33
CA PRO A 10 -39.58 -7.77 7.95
C PRO A 10 -38.16 -8.11 8.43
N GLN A 11 -37.99 -9.15 9.25
CA GLN A 11 -36.69 -9.65 9.73
C GLN A 11 -36.17 -10.89 8.99
N ALA A 12 -36.97 -11.50 8.10
CA ALA A 12 -36.51 -12.65 7.32
C ALA A 12 -35.64 -12.17 6.16
N ALA A 13 -34.33 -12.05 6.39
CA ALA A 13 -33.36 -11.85 5.33
C ALA A 13 -33.37 -13.08 4.40
N ASP A 14 -33.37 -12.84 3.09
CA ASP A 14 -33.16 -13.92 2.12
C ASP A 14 -31.82 -14.62 2.43
N PRO A 15 -31.75 -15.95 2.31
CA PRO A 15 -30.51 -16.68 2.56
C PRO A 15 -29.41 -16.14 1.64
N VAL A 16 -28.28 -15.78 2.25
CA VAL A 16 -27.12 -15.29 1.52
C VAL A 16 -26.67 -16.37 0.52
N PRO A 17 -26.56 -16.06 -0.78
CA PRO A 17 -26.11 -17.03 -1.77
C PRO A 17 -24.77 -17.66 -1.39
N VAL A 18 -24.59 -18.96 -1.67
CA VAL A 18 -23.34 -19.67 -1.33
C VAL A 18 -22.11 -19.02 -1.97
N ASP A 19 -22.26 -18.40 -3.15
CA ASP A 19 -21.18 -17.71 -3.86
C ASP A 19 -20.90 -16.29 -3.34
N TYR A 20 -21.67 -15.78 -2.38
CA TYR A 20 -21.45 -14.45 -1.81
C TYR A 20 -20.07 -14.29 -1.17
N TYR A 21 -19.60 -15.35 -0.48
CA TYR A 21 -18.30 -15.36 0.19
C TYR A 21 -17.16 -15.85 -0.72
N ILE A 22 -17.46 -16.27 -1.95
CA ILE A 22 -16.46 -16.72 -2.90
C ILE A 22 -15.88 -15.50 -3.63
N ARG A 23 -14.58 -15.29 -3.51
CA ARG A 23 -13.87 -14.25 -4.27
C ARG A 23 -14.02 -14.56 -5.76
N LYS A 24 -14.82 -13.75 -6.46
CA LYS A 24 -15.02 -13.88 -7.90
C LYS A 24 -13.74 -13.44 -8.60
N GLN A 25 -13.32 -14.22 -9.59
CA GLN A 25 -12.22 -13.80 -10.45
C GLN A 25 -12.64 -12.53 -11.20
N LYS A 26 -11.82 -11.48 -11.10
CA LYS A 26 -12.07 -10.23 -11.82
C LYS A 26 -11.84 -10.46 -13.32
N PRO A 27 -12.71 -9.93 -14.20
CA PRO A 27 -12.47 -10.02 -15.63
C PRO A 27 -11.17 -9.27 -15.99
N LEU A 28 -10.48 -9.73 -17.02
CA LEU A 28 -9.31 -9.01 -17.52
C LEU A 28 -9.69 -7.59 -17.97
N PRO A 29 -8.84 -6.58 -17.72
CA PRO A 29 -9.06 -5.22 -18.19
C PRO A 29 -9.35 -5.16 -19.69
N THR A 30 -10.19 -4.23 -20.12
CA THR A 30 -10.51 -4.04 -21.54
C THR A 30 -9.46 -3.24 -22.29
N ASP A 31 -8.73 -2.35 -21.60
CA ASP A 31 -7.58 -1.64 -22.15
C ASP A 31 -6.46 -2.64 -22.50
N PRO A 32 -6.00 -2.69 -23.77
CA PRO A 32 -5.01 -3.69 -24.21
C PRO A 32 -3.66 -3.59 -23.49
N ALA A 33 -3.21 -2.38 -23.15
CA ALA A 33 -1.92 -2.19 -22.48
C ALA A 33 -2.00 -2.66 -21.03
N ILE A 34 -3.07 -2.29 -20.31
CA ILE A 34 -3.28 -2.75 -18.93
C ILE A 34 -3.50 -4.27 -18.90
N ARG A 35 -4.25 -4.83 -19.87
CA ARG A 35 -4.43 -6.28 -19.99
C ARG A 35 -3.08 -6.99 -20.12
N ALA A 36 -2.22 -6.53 -21.02
CA ALA A 36 -0.89 -7.12 -21.20
C ALA A 36 -0.04 -7.07 -19.92
N TYR A 37 -0.12 -5.97 -19.15
CA TYR A 37 0.54 -5.89 -17.84
C TYR A 37 -0.03 -6.89 -16.83
N VAL A 38 -1.36 -7.02 -16.74
CA VAL A 38 -2.01 -8.00 -15.87
C VAL A 38 -1.59 -9.43 -16.23
N GLU A 39 -1.60 -9.77 -17.52
CA GLU A 39 -1.20 -11.09 -18.01
C GLU A 39 0.28 -11.38 -17.69
N THR A 40 1.15 -10.39 -17.89
CA THR A 40 2.57 -10.51 -17.54
C THR A 40 2.77 -10.76 -16.04
N VAL A 41 2.02 -10.07 -15.17
CA VAL A 41 2.08 -10.28 -13.71
C VAL A 41 1.50 -11.65 -13.32
N LEU A 42 0.43 -12.11 -13.97
CA LEU A 42 -0.12 -13.45 -13.72
C LEU A 42 0.89 -14.54 -14.04
N GLU A 43 1.64 -14.40 -15.14
CA GLU A 43 2.67 -15.35 -15.56
C GLU A 43 3.93 -15.28 -14.70
N ASN A 44 4.43 -14.07 -14.44
CA ASN A 44 5.78 -13.87 -13.90
C ASN A 44 5.81 -13.41 -12.44
N GLY A 45 4.69 -12.95 -11.89
CA GLY A 45 4.60 -12.33 -10.55
C GLY A 45 4.96 -10.85 -10.53
N TYR A 46 5.49 -10.32 -11.65
CA TYR A 46 5.89 -8.92 -11.80
C TYR A 46 5.78 -8.45 -13.25
N VAL A 47 5.86 -7.13 -13.44
CA VAL A 47 5.97 -6.47 -14.75
C VAL A 47 6.80 -5.20 -14.62
N VAL A 48 7.56 -4.87 -15.67
CA VAL A 48 8.23 -3.58 -15.84
C VAL A 48 7.38 -2.71 -16.76
N ILE A 49 6.98 -1.54 -16.29
CA ILE A 49 6.22 -0.55 -17.04
C ILE A 49 7.18 0.57 -17.44
N PRO A 50 7.64 0.62 -18.70
CA PRO A 50 8.57 1.64 -19.15
C PRO A 50 7.84 2.98 -19.32
N ASN A 51 8.57 4.09 -19.16
CA ASN A 51 8.06 5.45 -19.38
C ASN A 51 6.76 5.75 -18.59
N ALA A 52 6.65 5.20 -17.39
CA ALA A 52 5.52 5.42 -16.50
C ALA A 52 5.48 6.87 -15.97
N PHE A 53 6.63 7.53 -15.89
CA PHE A 53 6.79 8.94 -15.56
C PHE A 53 8.00 9.54 -16.29
N THR A 54 8.07 10.86 -16.32
CA THR A 54 9.08 11.59 -17.09
C THR A 54 10.44 11.66 -16.38
N GLU A 55 11.49 11.91 -17.16
CA GLU A 55 12.83 12.13 -16.62
C GLU A 55 12.89 13.37 -15.69
N ALA A 56 12.09 14.39 -15.99
CA ALA A 56 11.97 15.58 -15.14
C ALA A 56 11.39 15.22 -13.77
N GLU A 57 10.33 14.41 -13.73
CA GLU A 57 9.74 13.95 -12.47
C GLU A 57 10.70 13.07 -11.66
N ALA A 58 11.52 12.26 -12.35
CA ALA A 58 12.58 11.49 -11.70
C ALA A 58 13.62 12.41 -11.03
N LYS A 59 14.07 13.45 -11.75
CA LYS A 59 15.03 14.45 -11.25
C LYS A 59 14.48 15.23 -10.06
N ASP A 60 13.22 15.66 -10.13
CA ASP A 60 12.55 16.35 -9.03
C ASP A 60 12.46 15.47 -7.78
N ALA A 61 12.14 14.18 -7.96
CA ALA A 61 12.08 13.22 -6.86
C ALA A 61 13.47 12.98 -6.23
N ILE A 62 14.53 12.86 -7.03
CA ILE A 62 15.92 12.75 -6.53
C ILE A 62 16.31 14.00 -5.74
N ALA A 63 16.06 15.19 -6.27
CA ALA A 63 16.37 16.44 -5.59
C ALA A 63 15.63 16.55 -4.25
N GLU A 64 14.39 16.07 -4.19
CA GLU A 64 13.63 16.04 -2.95
C GLU A 64 14.16 15.02 -1.94
N ILE A 65 14.62 13.85 -2.40
CA ILE A 65 15.32 12.87 -1.55
C ILE A 65 16.56 13.52 -0.94
N ASP A 66 17.40 14.17 -1.74
CA ASP A 66 18.61 14.82 -1.27
C ASP A 66 18.30 15.95 -0.28
N ARG A 67 17.26 16.75 -0.54
CA ARG A 67 16.78 17.79 0.39
C ARG A 67 16.37 17.19 1.74
N LEU A 68 15.65 16.07 1.73
CA LEU A 68 15.18 15.40 2.96
C LEU A 68 16.29 14.67 3.70
N HIS A 69 17.27 14.10 2.99
CA HIS A 69 18.47 13.49 3.58
C HIS A 69 19.34 14.52 4.31
N GLY A 70 19.45 15.73 3.77
CA GLY A 70 20.32 16.77 4.32
C GLY A 70 21.79 16.34 4.28
N LYS A 71 22.56 16.66 5.33
CA LYS A 71 24.02 16.44 5.35
C LYS A 71 24.44 15.03 5.81
N ASP A 72 23.66 14.42 6.70
CA ASP A 72 24.05 13.19 7.40
C ASP A 72 22.94 12.11 7.31
N PRO A 73 22.69 11.54 6.12
CA PRO A 73 21.66 10.52 5.95
C PRO A 73 22.03 9.25 6.72
N LYS A 74 21.04 8.66 7.40
CA LYS A 74 21.23 7.45 8.21
C LYS A 74 21.17 6.19 7.34
N GLY A 75 22.11 5.28 7.57
CA GLY A 75 22.05 3.92 7.02
C GLY A 75 21.04 3.05 7.77
N GLY A 76 20.73 1.87 7.22
CA GLY A 76 19.92 0.85 7.86
C GLY A 76 20.55 0.30 9.15
N MET A 77 19.70 -0.17 10.06
CA MET A 77 20.14 -0.65 11.38
C MET A 77 20.51 -2.14 11.38
N HIS A 78 20.09 -2.89 10.37
CA HIS A 78 20.31 -4.33 10.25
C HIS A 78 20.50 -4.78 8.80
N ALA A 79 20.89 -6.04 8.62
CA ALA A 79 21.21 -6.61 7.32
C ALA A 79 20.07 -6.52 6.29
N PHE A 80 18.80 -6.58 6.74
CA PHE A 80 17.66 -6.40 5.84
C PHE A 80 17.50 -4.96 5.34
N ASP A 81 17.77 -3.95 6.18
CA ASP A 81 17.65 -2.55 5.79
C ASP A 81 18.79 -2.13 4.87
N GLY A 82 19.97 -2.72 5.10
CA GLY A 82 21.22 -2.40 4.43
C GLY A 82 22.01 -1.33 5.18
N PHE A 83 23.22 -1.65 5.64
CA PHE A 83 24.06 -0.72 6.41
C PHE A 83 24.56 0.48 5.59
N LYS A 84 24.55 0.36 4.26
CA LYS A 84 24.86 1.40 3.28
C LYS A 84 23.64 1.75 2.42
N THR A 85 22.44 1.52 2.94
CA THR A 85 21.20 1.92 2.29
C THR A 85 20.54 3.00 3.14
N ASN A 86 20.18 4.12 2.52
CA ASN A 86 19.41 5.17 3.17
C ASN A 86 17.93 5.00 2.84
N ARG A 87 17.08 5.12 3.86
CA ARG A 87 15.62 5.06 3.73
C ARG A 87 14.97 6.23 4.45
N ILE A 88 14.04 6.88 3.77
CA ILE A 88 13.13 7.85 4.39
C ILE A 88 11.76 7.17 4.50
N PHE A 89 11.45 6.66 5.69
CA PHE A 89 10.12 6.15 6.05
C PHE A 89 9.11 7.29 6.11
N SER A 90 7.81 6.97 6.12
CA SER A 90 6.69 7.91 6.23
C SER A 90 6.85 9.09 5.30
N LEU A 91 7.17 8.78 4.04
CA LEU A 91 7.49 9.77 3.02
C LEU A 91 6.28 10.67 2.74
N LEU A 92 5.08 10.08 2.82
CA LEU A 92 3.81 10.78 2.68
C LEU A 92 3.61 11.89 3.73
N GLY A 93 4.19 11.73 4.93
CA GLY A 93 4.17 12.77 5.95
C GLY A 93 5.16 13.92 5.70
N LYS A 94 6.13 13.74 4.80
CA LYS A 94 7.32 14.62 4.67
C LYS A 94 7.36 15.46 3.40
N THR A 95 6.77 14.98 2.32
CA THR A 95 6.81 15.68 1.02
C THR A 95 5.63 15.30 0.14
N ARG A 96 5.22 16.18 -0.77
CA ARG A 96 4.19 15.91 -1.79
C ARG A 96 4.78 15.52 -3.15
N ALA A 97 6.10 15.57 -3.32
CA ALA A 97 6.76 15.28 -4.59
C ALA A 97 6.46 13.87 -5.13
N PHE A 98 6.11 12.93 -4.24
CA PHE A 98 5.87 11.53 -4.58
C PHE A 98 4.38 11.15 -4.73
N ASP A 99 3.45 12.05 -4.41
CA ASP A 99 2.01 11.76 -4.48
C ASP A 99 1.56 11.34 -5.89
N LYS A 100 2.20 11.92 -6.92
CA LYS A 100 1.96 11.59 -8.32
C LYS A 100 2.21 10.11 -8.65
N PHE A 101 3.23 9.51 -8.03
CA PHE A 101 3.60 8.12 -8.27
C PHE A 101 2.60 7.14 -7.64
N VAL A 102 1.98 7.53 -6.51
CA VAL A 102 0.89 6.78 -5.87
C VAL A 102 -0.34 6.70 -6.78
N LEU A 103 -0.52 7.69 -7.66
CA LEU A 103 -1.70 7.89 -8.50
C LEU A 103 -1.50 7.53 -9.97
N LEU A 104 -0.40 6.86 -10.34
CA LEU A 104 -0.17 6.38 -11.70
C LEU A 104 -1.31 5.44 -12.12
N SER A 105 -1.98 5.75 -13.24
CA SER A 105 -3.19 5.06 -13.67
C SER A 105 -2.94 3.57 -13.93
N GLN A 106 -1.78 3.21 -14.48
CA GLN A 106 -1.40 1.82 -14.72
C GLN A 106 -1.26 1.03 -13.42
N ILE A 107 -0.73 1.66 -12.37
CA ILE A 107 -0.56 1.03 -11.05
C ILE A 107 -1.89 0.86 -10.34
N LEU A 108 -2.73 1.90 -10.37
CA LEU A 108 -4.07 1.82 -9.82
C LEU A 108 -4.89 0.72 -10.51
N ALA A 109 -4.80 0.58 -11.82
CA ALA A 109 -5.50 -0.47 -12.57
C ALA A 109 -4.99 -1.88 -12.25
N LEU A 110 -3.67 -2.06 -12.04
CA LEU A 110 -3.10 -3.33 -11.58
C LEU A 110 -3.59 -3.67 -10.16
N ASN A 111 -3.60 -2.70 -9.25
CA ASN A 111 -4.15 -2.87 -7.91
C ASN A 111 -5.65 -3.21 -7.94
N ASP A 112 -6.42 -2.54 -8.78
CA ASP A 112 -7.85 -2.82 -8.97
C ASP A 112 -8.08 -4.27 -9.46
N TYR A 113 -7.11 -4.90 -10.11
CA TYR A 113 -7.18 -6.32 -10.52
C TYR A 113 -6.71 -7.28 -9.44
N PHE A 114 -5.56 -7.03 -8.79
CA PHE A 114 -4.95 -7.99 -7.86
C PHE A 114 -5.45 -7.87 -6.42
N LEU A 115 -5.83 -6.68 -5.99
CA LEU A 115 -6.36 -6.37 -4.66
C LEU A 115 -7.87 -6.17 -4.72
N ASP A 116 -8.55 -6.28 -3.58
CA ASP A 116 -9.97 -5.95 -3.48
C ASP A 116 -10.17 -4.43 -3.50
N GLU A 117 -11.41 -3.98 -3.69
CA GLU A 117 -11.74 -2.57 -3.57
C GLU A 117 -11.29 -2.01 -2.21
N ASP A 118 -10.99 -0.72 -2.16
CA ASP A 118 -10.54 -0.05 -0.93
C ASP A 118 -9.21 -0.56 -0.36
N TYR A 119 -8.33 -1.10 -1.21
CA TYR A 119 -6.95 -1.37 -0.83
C TYR A 119 -6.28 -0.15 -0.19
N LEU A 120 -5.35 -0.43 0.71
CA LEU A 120 -4.66 0.58 1.50
C LEU A 120 -3.23 0.75 1.00
N LEU A 121 -2.64 1.91 1.27
CA LEU A 121 -1.20 2.09 1.25
C LEU A 121 -0.60 1.28 2.41
N TYR A 122 0.34 0.41 2.07
CA TYR A 122 0.98 -0.52 3.00
C TYR A 122 2.25 0.08 3.62
N ILE A 123 3.09 0.68 2.78
CA ILE A 123 4.28 1.45 3.14
C ILE A 123 4.67 2.36 1.97
N MET A 124 5.25 3.52 2.28
CA MET A 124 5.80 4.43 1.29
C MET A 124 7.12 5.04 1.78
N GLU A 125 8.21 4.65 1.14
CA GLU A 125 9.55 5.05 1.54
C GLU A 125 10.52 5.19 0.37
N THR A 126 11.61 5.93 0.59
CA THR A 126 12.72 6.03 -0.36
C THR A 126 13.73 4.91 -0.11
N ILE A 127 14.46 4.53 -1.16
CA ILE A 127 15.53 3.53 -1.07
C ILE A 127 16.71 4.04 -1.90
N VAL A 128 17.76 4.51 -1.22
CA VAL A 128 19.03 4.90 -1.86
C VAL A 128 20.10 3.89 -1.49
N ILE A 129 20.48 3.06 -2.45
CA ILE A 129 21.52 2.04 -2.25
C ILE A 129 22.87 2.64 -2.62
N ASN A 130 23.77 2.79 -1.65
CA ASN A 130 25.09 3.40 -1.86
C ASN A 130 26.15 2.39 -2.37
N PRO A 131 27.25 2.87 -2.97
CA PRO A 131 28.36 2.02 -3.40
C PRO A 131 28.88 1.07 -2.31
N GLY A 132 29.02 -0.19 -2.70
CA GLY A 132 29.51 -1.28 -1.85
C GLY A 132 28.46 -1.86 -0.88
N GLU A 133 27.17 -1.52 -1.03
CA GLU A 133 26.09 -2.25 -0.36
C GLU A 133 25.94 -3.67 -0.95
N LYS A 134 25.58 -4.63 -0.08
CA LYS A 134 25.39 -6.04 -0.45
C LYS A 134 23.95 -6.32 -0.90
N ASN A 135 23.71 -7.51 -1.45
CA ASN A 135 22.34 -7.98 -1.69
C ASN A 135 21.57 -7.97 -0.36
N GLN A 136 20.33 -7.51 -0.42
CA GLN A 136 19.36 -7.81 0.62
C GLN A 136 19.08 -9.32 0.60
N VAL A 137 18.68 -9.86 1.75
CA VAL A 137 18.21 -11.25 1.83
C VAL A 137 17.01 -11.43 0.90
N LEU A 138 16.99 -12.52 0.11
CA LEU A 138 15.81 -12.91 -0.67
C LEU A 138 14.59 -13.09 0.24
N HIS A 139 13.49 -12.45 -0.13
CA HIS A 139 12.24 -12.46 0.63
C HIS A 139 11.03 -12.25 -0.30
N HIS A 140 9.85 -12.36 0.28
CA HIS A 140 8.61 -11.89 -0.32
C HIS A 140 7.90 -11.00 0.72
N ASP A 141 7.31 -9.89 0.28
CA ASP A 141 6.85 -8.82 1.19
C ASP A 141 5.70 -9.26 2.09
N ASP A 142 4.89 -10.23 1.66
CA ASP A 142 3.78 -10.72 2.47
C ASP A 142 4.17 -11.82 3.47
N SER A 143 5.47 -12.11 3.62
CA SER A 143 6.01 -13.09 4.59
C SER A 143 5.60 -12.81 6.04
N VAL A 144 5.31 -11.55 6.38
CA VAL A 144 4.84 -11.14 7.72
C VAL A 144 3.44 -11.67 8.08
N THR A 145 2.64 -12.09 7.08
CA THR A 145 1.25 -12.53 7.29
C THR A 145 1.10 -14.02 7.62
N HIS A 146 2.14 -14.83 7.44
CA HIS A 146 2.18 -16.27 7.73
C HIS A 146 1.01 -17.12 7.15
N LEU A 147 0.30 -16.61 6.15
CA LEU A 147 -0.78 -17.33 5.48
C LEU A 147 -0.21 -18.43 4.56
N PRO A 148 -0.75 -19.66 4.57
CA PRO A 148 -0.28 -20.76 3.73
C PRO A 148 -0.24 -20.39 2.23
N ARG A 149 0.74 -20.92 1.52
CA ARG A 149 0.92 -20.76 0.08
C ARG A 149 0.82 -22.13 -0.63
N PRO A 150 0.41 -22.18 -1.91
CA PRO A 150 0.10 -21.07 -2.80
C PRO A 150 -1.24 -20.40 -2.46
N ARG A 151 -1.32 -19.08 -2.70
CA ARG A 151 -2.53 -18.28 -2.47
C ARG A 151 -2.50 -16.99 -3.31
N PRO A 152 -3.64 -16.30 -3.46
CA PRO A 152 -3.66 -14.94 -3.97
C PRO A 152 -2.80 -13.97 -3.11
N PRO A 153 -2.30 -12.88 -3.71
CA PRO A 153 -1.52 -11.88 -2.99
C PRO A 153 -2.38 -11.11 -1.99
N VAL A 154 -1.79 -10.80 -0.84
CA VAL A 154 -2.37 -9.89 0.16
C VAL A 154 -1.74 -8.49 0.13
N THR A 155 -0.62 -8.35 -0.57
CA THR A 155 0.06 -7.09 -0.86
C THR A 155 0.55 -7.06 -2.31
N ALA A 156 0.81 -5.86 -2.81
CA ALA A 156 1.53 -5.61 -4.05
C ALA A 156 2.46 -4.43 -3.85
N ALA A 157 3.58 -4.40 -4.56
CA ALA A 157 4.60 -3.39 -4.42
C ALA A 157 4.96 -2.78 -5.76
N THR A 158 5.35 -1.51 -5.72
CA THR A 158 5.97 -0.83 -6.85
C THR A 158 7.34 -0.31 -6.47
N MET A 159 8.31 -0.46 -7.37
CA MET A 159 9.57 0.26 -7.34
C MET A 159 9.52 1.39 -8.35
N ILE A 160 9.60 2.62 -7.85
CA ILE A 160 9.71 3.83 -8.66
C ILE A 160 11.18 3.98 -9.06
N VAL A 161 11.48 3.80 -10.35
CA VAL A 161 12.85 3.72 -10.90
C VAL A 161 13.36 5.13 -11.20
N LEU A 162 14.00 5.75 -10.21
CA LEU A 162 14.46 7.14 -10.29
C LEU A 162 15.82 7.27 -11.01
N ASP A 163 16.65 6.23 -10.97
CA ASP A 163 17.84 6.05 -11.79
C ASP A 163 17.69 4.83 -12.70
N ASP A 164 18.48 4.77 -13.77
CA ASP A 164 18.57 3.55 -14.58
C ASP A 164 18.93 2.36 -13.68
N TYR A 165 18.13 1.30 -13.71
CA TYR A 165 18.45 0.04 -13.06
C TYR A 165 19.35 -0.76 -13.98
N THR A 166 20.52 -1.12 -13.51
CA THR A 166 21.54 -1.88 -14.25
C THR A 166 21.93 -3.14 -13.49
N GLU A 167 22.64 -4.05 -14.13
CA GLU A 167 23.15 -5.28 -13.49
C GLU A 167 24.12 -5.02 -12.32
N THR A 168 24.66 -3.80 -12.20
CA THR A 168 25.77 -3.51 -11.28
C THR A 168 25.44 -2.48 -10.21
N ASN A 169 24.42 -1.63 -10.38
CA ASN A 169 24.09 -0.58 -9.41
C ASN A 169 23.03 -1.00 -8.39
N GLY A 170 22.81 -2.31 -8.25
CA GLY A 170 21.89 -2.86 -7.27
C GLY A 170 20.44 -2.80 -7.70
N ALA A 171 20.11 -2.93 -8.99
CA ALA A 171 18.73 -3.13 -9.44
C ALA A 171 18.00 -4.20 -8.61
N THR A 172 16.69 -4.02 -8.39
CA THR A 172 15.87 -5.04 -7.73
C THR A 172 16.03 -6.37 -8.45
N ARG A 173 16.24 -7.43 -7.69
CA ARG A 173 16.38 -8.80 -8.19
C ARG A 173 15.10 -9.55 -7.93
N ILE A 174 14.58 -10.26 -8.92
CA ILE A 174 13.28 -10.93 -8.86
C ILE A 174 13.45 -12.37 -9.34
N ILE A 175 12.73 -13.31 -8.74
CA ILE A 175 12.60 -14.68 -9.26
C ILE A 175 11.25 -14.78 -10.01
N PRO A 176 11.25 -14.79 -11.35
CA PRO A 176 10.01 -14.91 -12.12
C PRO A 176 9.25 -16.20 -11.80
N GLY A 177 7.93 -16.12 -11.71
CA GLY A 177 7.05 -17.27 -11.43
C GLY A 177 7.01 -17.70 -9.96
N SER A 178 7.83 -17.09 -9.09
CA SER A 178 7.93 -17.48 -7.68
C SER A 178 6.73 -17.09 -6.82
N HIS A 179 5.84 -16.24 -7.32
CA HIS A 179 4.56 -15.91 -6.69
C HIS A 179 3.63 -17.12 -6.57
N LEU A 180 3.82 -18.15 -7.40
CA LEU A 180 3.03 -19.39 -7.41
C LEU A 180 3.57 -20.47 -6.47
N TRP A 181 4.72 -20.27 -5.85
CA TRP A 181 5.35 -21.29 -5.01
C TRP A 181 4.61 -21.47 -3.68
N GLY A 182 4.63 -22.71 -3.18
CA GLY A 182 4.20 -23.09 -1.84
C GLY A 182 5.21 -22.68 -0.76
N SER A 183 4.81 -22.85 0.51
CA SER A 183 5.64 -22.48 1.68
C SER A 183 6.83 -23.42 1.93
N ASP A 184 6.89 -24.54 1.21
CA ASP A 184 7.95 -25.57 1.26
C ASP A 184 9.20 -25.20 0.44
N ARG A 185 9.14 -24.12 -0.34
CA ARG A 185 10.24 -23.66 -1.19
C ARG A 185 10.77 -22.28 -0.77
N ILE A 186 12.08 -22.19 -0.67
CA ILE A 186 12.83 -20.94 -0.45
C ILE A 186 13.58 -20.60 -1.73
N GLY A 187 13.54 -19.33 -2.14
CA GLY A 187 14.27 -18.88 -3.34
C GLY A 187 15.78 -18.89 -3.14
N ALA A 188 16.51 -19.30 -4.18
CA ALA A 188 17.96 -19.26 -4.20
C ALA A 188 18.49 -18.08 -5.00
N GLU A 189 19.64 -17.54 -4.59
CA GLU A 189 20.25 -16.35 -5.19
C GLU A 189 20.48 -16.49 -6.70
N HIS A 190 20.81 -17.68 -7.22
CA HIS A 190 21.07 -17.89 -8.65
C HIS A 190 19.81 -17.90 -9.52
N GLU A 191 18.63 -18.05 -8.92
CA GLU A 191 17.34 -17.99 -9.61
C GLU A 191 16.86 -16.54 -9.82
N ALA A 192 17.42 -15.59 -9.07
CA ALA A 192 17.00 -14.20 -9.10
C ALA A 192 17.74 -13.40 -10.19
N VAL A 193 16.97 -12.78 -11.08
CA VAL A 193 17.47 -11.94 -12.18
C VAL A 193 17.29 -10.45 -11.85
N PRO A 194 18.22 -9.57 -12.24
CA PRO A 194 18.05 -8.13 -12.05
C PRO A 194 16.98 -7.58 -13.01
N ALA A 195 16.05 -6.78 -12.48
CA ALA A 195 15.05 -6.05 -13.25
C ALA A 195 15.66 -4.78 -13.86
N VAL A 196 16.49 -4.97 -14.90
CA VAL A 196 17.16 -3.89 -15.63
C VAL A 196 16.14 -3.09 -16.44
N CYS A 197 16.10 -1.78 -16.23
CA CYS A 197 15.17 -0.88 -16.91
C CYS A 197 15.63 0.58 -16.80
N PRO A 198 15.22 1.45 -17.74
CA PRO A 198 15.60 2.87 -17.69
C PRO A 198 14.86 3.61 -16.57
N ARG A 199 15.44 4.70 -16.09
CA ARG A 199 14.77 5.73 -15.29
C ARG A 199 13.43 6.12 -15.91
N GLY A 200 12.44 6.40 -15.06
CA GLY A 200 11.07 6.67 -15.49
C GLY A 200 10.21 5.42 -15.60
N SER A 201 10.78 4.24 -15.38
CA SER A 201 10.03 2.98 -15.30
C SER A 201 9.41 2.77 -13.92
N VAL A 202 8.40 1.90 -13.85
CA VAL A 202 7.93 1.33 -12.59
C VAL A 202 8.01 -0.19 -12.68
N ILE A 203 8.55 -0.84 -11.65
CA ILE A 203 8.47 -2.29 -11.51
C ILE A 203 7.34 -2.60 -10.56
N TYR A 204 6.29 -3.28 -11.03
CA TYR A 204 5.18 -3.75 -10.19
C TYR A 204 5.38 -5.24 -9.90
N PHE A 205 5.23 -5.68 -8.65
CA PHE A 205 5.25 -7.10 -8.31
C PHE A 205 4.29 -7.46 -7.18
N LEU A 206 3.82 -8.70 -7.19
CA LEU A 206 2.96 -9.24 -6.14
C LEU A 206 3.77 -9.52 -4.88
N GLY A 207 3.16 -9.32 -3.71
CA GLY A 207 3.80 -9.55 -2.41
C GLY A 207 4.25 -11.00 -2.15
N THR A 208 3.77 -11.95 -2.93
CA THR A 208 4.21 -13.36 -2.91
C THR A 208 5.46 -13.63 -3.75
N THR A 209 5.88 -12.68 -4.58
CA THR A 209 7.04 -12.80 -5.49
C THR A 209 8.33 -12.68 -4.71
N TRP A 210 9.20 -13.69 -4.83
CA TRP A 210 10.52 -13.67 -4.24
C TRP A 210 11.41 -12.66 -4.95
N HIS A 211 12.02 -11.77 -4.17
CA HIS A 211 12.84 -10.68 -4.66
C HIS A 211 13.83 -10.18 -3.58
N SER A 212 14.75 -9.31 -3.98
CA SER A 212 15.68 -8.61 -3.08
C SER A 212 16.20 -7.32 -3.69
N GLY A 213 16.64 -6.37 -2.87
CA GLY A 213 17.55 -5.31 -3.31
C GLY A 213 18.89 -5.90 -3.75
N GLY A 214 19.36 -5.55 -4.95
CA GLY A 214 20.66 -6.01 -5.46
C GLY A 214 21.84 -5.25 -4.84
N ALA A 215 23.01 -5.87 -4.86
CA ALA A 215 24.28 -5.26 -4.45
C ALA A 215 24.65 -4.12 -5.40
N ASN A 216 25.01 -2.96 -4.84
CA ASN A 216 25.53 -1.85 -5.63
C ASN A 216 27.07 -1.96 -5.72
N ARG A 217 27.53 -2.48 -6.85
CA ARG A 217 28.94 -2.58 -7.26
C ARG A 217 29.40 -1.41 -8.12
N SER A 218 28.53 -0.42 -8.35
CA SER A 218 28.87 0.79 -9.09
C SER A 218 29.57 1.83 -8.21
N GLN A 219 29.94 2.97 -8.79
CA GLN A 219 30.60 4.08 -8.10
C GLN A 219 29.63 5.19 -7.65
N LYS A 220 28.32 5.02 -7.87
CA LYS A 220 27.29 6.02 -7.55
C LYS A 220 26.15 5.40 -6.74
N PRO A 221 25.47 6.19 -5.89
CA PRO A 221 24.20 5.77 -5.29
C PRO A 221 23.15 5.49 -6.37
N ARG A 222 22.21 4.61 -6.06
CA ARG A 222 21.07 4.26 -6.90
C ARG A 222 19.79 4.64 -6.19
N TYR A 223 19.05 5.61 -6.74
CA TYR A 223 17.84 6.16 -6.15
C TYR A 223 16.60 5.39 -6.59
N ALA A 224 15.70 5.18 -5.64
CA ALA A 224 14.37 4.63 -5.88
C ALA A 224 13.41 5.07 -4.75
N ALA A 225 12.13 4.79 -4.96
CA ALA A 225 11.15 4.70 -3.89
C ALA A 225 10.35 3.41 -4.02
N THR A 226 9.87 2.89 -2.90
CA THR A 226 8.86 1.81 -2.89
C THR A 226 7.52 2.37 -2.44
N ILE A 227 6.47 2.06 -3.19
CA ILE A 227 5.09 2.36 -2.83
C ILE A 227 4.34 1.04 -2.87
N GLN A 228 3.94 0.58 -1.70
CA GLN A 228 3.28 -0.71 -1.55
C GLN A 228 1.83 -0.53 -1.14
N TYR A 229 1.03 -1.52 -1.49
CA TYR A 229 -0.40 -1.57 -1.29
C TYR A 229 -0.78 -2.91 -0.65
N CYS A 230 -1.85 -2.93 0.13
CA CYS A 230 -2.36 -4.15 0.73
C CYS A 230 -3.86 -4.26 0.62
N GLN A 231 -4.36 -5.49 0.75
CA GLN A 231 -5.79 -5.74 0.87
C GLN A 231 -6.41 -4.90 1.99
N PRO A 232 -7.69 -4.50 1.88
CA PRO A 232 -8.35 -3.62 2.85
C PRO A 232 -8.40 -4.18 4.28
N TYR A 233 -8.32 -5.50 4.44
CA TYR A 233 -8.34 -6.20 5.73
C TYR A 233 -6.95 -6.44 6.33
N ILE A 234 -5.88 -6.02 5.65
CA ILE A 234 -4.50 -6.16 6.14
C ILE A 234 -4.10 -4.90 6.89
N ARG A 235 -3.47 -5.07 8.05
CA ARG A 235 -2.85 -3.97 8.78
C ARG A 235 -1.59 -3.51 8.01
N PRO A 236 -1.49 -2.22 7.62
CA PRO A 236 -0.29 -1.67 7.00
C PRO A 236 0.97 -1.82 7.87
N ILE A 237 2.14 -2.03 7.25
CA ILE A 237 3.44 -1.94 7.94
C ILE A 237 3.60 -0.54 8.51
N GLU A 238 3.31 0.48 7.69
CA GLU A 238 3.32 1.86 8.13
C GLU A 238 1.92 2.33 8.52
N ASN A 239 1.72 2.65 9.80
CA ASN A 239 0.43 3.16 10.27
C ASN A 239 0.27 4.65 9.93
N LEU A 240 -0.22 4.92 8.72
CA LEU A 240 -0.39 6.28 8.19
C LEU A 240 -1.44 7.11 8.93
N MET A 241 -2.42 6.49 9.61
CA MET A 241 -3.45 7.21 10.39
C MET A 241 -2.89 7.88 11.64
N ILE A 242 -1.77 7.39 12.18
CA ILE A 242 -1.06 8.00 13.31
C ILE A 242 0.27 8.64 12.89
N GLY A 243 0.88 8.18 11.79
CA GLY A 243 2.14 8.69 11.27
C GLY A 243 2.01 10.05 10.59
N ILE A 244 0.79 10.43 10.19
CA ILE A 244 0.50 11.72 9.56
C ILE A 244 -0.49 12.48 10.43
N ASP A 245 -0.21 13.77 10.62
CA ASP A 245 -1.11 14.66 11.35
C ASP A 245 -2.51 14.62 10.70
N PRO A 246 -3.56 14.22 11.44
CA PRO A 246 -4.91 14.09 10.89
C PRO A 246 -5.46 15.43 10.37
N ARG A 247 -4.99 16.56 10.90
CA ARG A 247 -5.36 17.90 10.39
C ARG A 247 -4.81 18.13 8.98
N ARG A 248 -3.58 17.65 8.71
CA ARG A 248 -2.98 17.69 7.37
C ARG A 248 -3.69 16.73 6.43
N ALA A 249 -3.94 15.50 6.85
CA ALA A 249 -4.66 14.51 6.06
C ALA A 249 -6.06 14.99 5.61
N LEU A 250 -6.72 15.81 6.44
CA LEU A 250 -8.06 16.37 6.15
C LEU A 250 -8.05 17.82 5.64
N SER A 251 -6.88 18.42 5.43
CA SER A 251 -6.74 19.82 4.99
C SER A 251 -7.07 20.04 3.50
N GLY A 252 -7.00 18.98 2.70
CA GLY A 252 -7.04 19.06 1.23
C GLY A 252 -5.65 19.10 0.57
N GLU A 253 -4.55 19.18 1.31
CA GLU A 253 -3.19 19.13 0.73
C GLU A 253 -2.84 17.77 0.13
N ILE A 254 -3.36 16.69 0.74
CA ILE A 254 -3.16 15.32 0.29
C ILE A 254 -4.34 14.94 -0.61
N PRO A 255 -4.10 14.45 -1.84
CA PRO A 255 -5.17 14.03 -2.73
C PRO A 255 -6.14 13.05 -2.05
N LYS A 256 -7.45 13.28 -2.22
CA LYS A 256 -8.49 12.50 -1.52
C LYS A 256 -8.30 10.99 -1.67
N LYS A 257 -7.95 10.49 -2.86
CA LYS A 257 -7.72 9.06 -3.12
C LYS A 257 -6.58 8.50 -2.25
N ILE A 258 -5.50 9.26 -2.06
CA ILE A 258 -4.41 8.87 -1.15
C ILE A 258 -4.90 8.86 0.29
N VAL A 259 -5.67 9.87 0.71
CA VAL A 259 -6.25 9.90 2.06
C VAL A 259 -7.19 8.71 2.29
N ASP A 260 -7.95 8.30 1.29
CA ASP A 260 -8.77 7.08 1.37
C ASP A 260 -7.88 5.83 1.53
N MET A 261 -6.80 5.70 0.75
CA MET A 261 -5.81 4.62 0.89
C MET A 261 -5.01 4.66 2.20
N MET A 262 -4.95 5.79 2.91
CA MET A 262 -4.39 5.88 4.27
C MET A 262 -5.28 5.20 5.33
N GLY A 263 -6.50 4.80 4.99
CA GLY A 263 -7.47 4.20 5.90
C GLY A 263 -8.59 5.13 6.36
N TYR A 264 -8.72 6.33 5.77
CA TYR A 264 -9.79 7.28 6.12
C TYR A 264 -11.14 6.96 5.46
N ARG A 265 -11.28 5.76 4.89
CA ARG A 265 -12.52 5.22 4.31
C ARG A 265 -12.69 3.79 4.80
N SER A 266 -13.92 3.43 5.17
CA SER A 266 -14.27 2.04 5.46
C SER A 266 -14.31 1.25 4.16
N ALA A 267 -13.73 0.05 4.19
CA ALA A 267 -13.85 -0.90 3.10
C ALA A 267 -15.15 -1.71 3.24
N ILE A 268 -15.75 -2.04 2.10
CA ILE A 268 -17.02 -2.77 2.03
C ILE A 268 -16.81 -4.23 2.49
N PRO A 269 -17.71 -4.82 3.32
CA PRO A 269 -18.92 -4.19 3.85
C PRO A 269 -18.70 -3.40 5.15
N PHE A 270 -17.77 -3.81 6.03
CA PHE A 270 -17.66 -3.23 7.39
C PHE A 270 -16.21 -3.19 7.93
N ILE A 271 -15.20 -3.07 7.07
CA ILE A 271 -13.80 -3.11 7.51
C ILE A 271 -13.29 -1.69 7.81
N GLY A 272 -12.64 -1.54 8.97
CA GLY A 272 -11.88 -0.34 9.31
C GLY A 272 -12.71 0.88 9.75
N TYR A 273 -13.98 0.73 10.12
CA TYR A 273 -14.76 1.84 10.71
C TYR A 273 -14.21 2.25 12.09
N ALA A 274 -14.57 3.45 12.53
CA ALA A 274 -14.21 3.96 13.86
C ALA A 274 -15.48 4.38 14.60
N ASP A 275 -15.78 3.70 15.71
CA ASP A 275 -16.99 3.94 16.52
C ASP A 275 -18.29 3.86 15.68
N GLY A 276 -18.41 2.83 14.84
CA GLY A 276 -19.53 2.69 13.89
C GLY A 276 -19.59 3.76 12.79
N MET A 277 -18.65 4.70 12.73
CA MET A 277 -18.60 5.78 11.76
C MET A 277 -17.56 5.54 10.66
N ASN A 278 -17.77 6.21 9.54
CA ASN A 278 -16.72 6.40 8.55
C ASN A 278 -15.48 7.05 9.21
N PRO A 279 -14.26 6.51 9.02
CA PRO A 279 -13.05 6.98 9.69
C PRO A 279 -12.74 8.47 9.49
N ARG A 280 -13.13 9.06 8.34
CA ARG A 280 -13.00 10.49 8.11
C ARG A 280 -13.83 11.31 9.08
N LYS A 281 -15.09 10.92 9.33
CA LYS A 281 -15.98 11.59 10.29
C LYS A 281 -15.46 11.41 11.72
N ALA A 282 -15.04 10.19 12.07
CA ALA A 282 -14.45 9.91 13.37
C ALA A 282 -13.17 10.73 13.62
N THR A 283 -12.34 10.92 12.59
CA THR A 283 -11.14 11.76 12.69
C THR A 283 -11.49 13.23 12.90
N GLN A 284 -12.49 13.77 12.20
CA GLN A 284 -12.95 15.15 12.43
C GLN A 284 -13.42 15.34 13.86
N ARG A 285 -14.12 14.36 14.43
CA ARG A 285 -14.50 14.32 15.84
C ARG A 285 -13.29 14.27 16.76
N MET A 286 -12.32 13.39 16.49
CA MET A 286 -11.06 13.31 17.23
C MET A 286 -10.30 14.65 17.23
N ILE A 287 -10.18 15.32 16.08
CA ILE A 287 -9.51 16.63 15.99
C ILE A 287 -10.17 17.65 16.91
N ARG A 288 -11.51 17.67 17.00
CA ARG A 288 -12.24 18.55 17.94
C ARG A 288 -11.95 18.20 19.40
N TRP A 289 -11.96 16.91 19.75
CA TRP A 289 -11.66 16.47 21.11
C TRP A 289 -10.24 16.82 21.55
N LEU A 290 -9.27 16.70 20.66
CA LEU A 290 -7.87 17.06 20.92
C LEU A 290 -7.66 18.56 21.21
N GLN A 291 -8.66 19.42 20.95
CA GLN A 291 -8.62 20.84 21.32
C GLN A 291 -9.09 21.11 22.75
N GLY A 292 -9.71 20.13 23.43
CA GLY A 292 -10.23 20.24 24.79
C GLY A 292 -9.48 19.39 25.81
N PRO A 293 -9.85 19.46 27.10
CA PRO A 293 -9.37 18.51 28.10
C PRO A 293 -9.84 17.09 27.76
N VAL A 294 -9.12 16.08 28.27
CA VAL A 294 -9.51 14.67 28.11
C VAL A 294 -10.91 14.44 28.70
N ASP A 295 -11.86 14.05 27.84
CA ASP A 295 -13.17 13.59 28.29
C ASP A 295 -13.05 12.16 28.81
N ARG A 296 -13.33 11.96 30.11
CA ARG A 296 -13.30 10.64 30.76
C ARG A 296 -14.63 9.90 30.64
N GLU A 297 -15.69 10.58 30.17
CA GLU A 297 -17.04 10.05 30.04
C GLU A 297 -17.60 10.37 28.63
N PRO A 298 -16.93 9.90 27.55
CA PRO A 298 -17.44 10.12 26.19
C PRO A 298 -18.81 9.44 26.01
N PRO A 299 -19.70 9.99 25.17
CA PRO A 299 -21.03 9.42 24.97
C PRO A 299 -20.95 8.01 24.38
N THR A 300 -21.85 7.12 24.83
CA THR A 300 -21.95 5.73 24.35
C THR A 300 -22.15 5.62 22.84
N PHE A 301 -22.90 6.56 22.27
CA PHE A 301 -23.14 6.63 20.83
C PHE A 301 -22.59 7.94 20.27
N PRO A 302 -21.90 7.90 19.13
CA PRO A 302 -21.34 9.12 18.55
C PRO A 302 -22.41 9.99 17.90
N SER A 303 -22.29 11.31 18.03
CA SER A 303 -23.23 12.27 17.44
C SER A 303 -22.55 13.21 16.43
N GLU A 304 -23.25 13.54 15.35
CA GLU A 304 -22.73 14.47 14.33
C GLU A 304 -22.73 15.94 14.80
N LYS A 305 -23.55 16.28 15.81
CA LYS A 305 -23.77 17.66 16.28
C LYS A 305 -22.69 18.20 17.25
N GLY A 306 -21.64 17.43 17.51
CA GLY A 306 -20.61 17.79 18.49
C GLY A 306 -21.06 17.35 19.88
N ASP A 307 -20.27 16.46 20.49
CA ASP A 307 -20.70 15.77 21.69
C ASP A 307 -20.86 16.71 22.89
N LYS A 308 -22.11 17.07 23.21
CA LYS A 308 -22.87 16.68 24.42
C LYS A 308 -24.36 17.09 24.32
N GLU A 309 -25.25 16.10 24.48
CA GLU A 309 -26.49 16.04 25.31
C GLU A 309 -27.23 14.72 24.94
N VAL A 310 -27.73 13.84 25.84
CA VAL A 310 -28.44 13.99 27.12
C VAL A 310 -28.13 12.78 28.05
N HIS A 311 -28.27 13.01 29.35
CA HIS A 311 -28.36 12.05 30.45
C HIS A 311 -29.13 10.75 30.13
N VAL A 312 -28.60 9.62 30.58
CA VAL A 312 -29.43 8.55 31.13
C VAL A 312 -29.08 8.37 32.60
N ILE A 313 -29.59 9.29 33.42
CA ILE A 313 -29.99 8.90 34.77
C ILE A 313 -31.29 8.12 34.58
N SER A 314 -31.20 6.81 34.51
CA SER A 314 -32.30 5.97 34.97
C SER A 314 -31.73 5.04 36.04
N LYS A 315 -31.77 5.53 37.29
CA LYS A 315 -32.07 4.62 38.39
C LYS A 315 -33.37 3.91 38.00
N LEU A 316 -33.29 2.60 37.76
CA LEU A 316 -34.18 1.55 38.26
C LEU A 316 -33.56 0.20 37.86
#